data_AF-A0A919AYZ4-F1
#
_entry.id   AF-A0A919AYZ4-F1
#
_cell.length_a   1.000
_cell.length_b   1.000
_cell.length_c   1.000
_cell.angle_alpha   90.00
_cell.angle_beta   90.00
_cell.angle_gamma   90.00
#
_symmetry.space_group_name_H-M   'P 1'
#
loop_
_entity.id
_entity.type
_entity.pdbx_description
1 polymer ?
#
loop_
_entity_poly.entity_id
_entity_poly.type
_entity_poly.pdbx_seq_one_letter_code
_entity_poly.pdbx_strand_id
1 'polypeptide(L)'
;MNDFASADTVSSALTWPKWEALQRGHIAAQQRELSDPDDFVTDAELDELYAQPCPLCARTGRWKRSGRTVRFTACGHAFPVPSKPAPVPVAPARRPGDCLGSYDRRSGTFAFSDGTLLVTLKFLWIQTIEQGEEHWQITTTVAKGAYVPVGTMSVERAEVEGVVPFALAKAVVAVADEESDRPVITIKWRASYRHEVIAVSERRTPWAPS
;
A
#
# COMPACT_ATOMS: atom_id res chain seq x y z
N MET A 1 -46.67 3.45 10.85
CA MET A 1 -46.00 4.33 9.86
C MET A 1 -44.68 4.76 10.47
N ASN A 2 -43.57 4.31 9.90
CA ASN A 2 -42.30 5.04 9.87
C ASN A 2 -41.39 4.29 8.90
N ASP A 3 -41.32 4.83 7.69
CA ASP A 3 -40.49 4.35 6.58
C ASP A 3 -39.01 4.44 6.96
N PHE A 4 -38.37 3.29 7.17
CA PHE A 4 -36.92 3.17 7.12
C PHE A 4 -36.49 3.15 5.65
N ALA A 5 -36.52 4.32 5.02
CA ALA A 5 -35.88 4.56 3.73
C ALA A 5 -34.83 5.66 3.91
N SER A 6 -33.76 5.36 4.63
CA SER A 6 -32.54 6.18 4.56
C SER A 6 -31.81 5.79 3.28
N ALA A 7 -32.16 6.48 2.21
CA ALA A 7 -31.54 6.40 0.91
C ALA A 7 -30.02 6.42 1.05
N ASP A 8 -29.37 5.43 0.41
CA ASP A 8 -27.97 5.45 0.01
C ASP A 8 -27.72 6.67 -0.89
N THR A 9 -27.68 7.85 -0.29
CA THR A 9 -27.30 9.07 -0.99
C THR A 9 -25.78 9.03 -1.07
N VAL A 10 -25.27 8.42 -2.14
CA VAL A 10 -23.86 8.47 -2.53
C VAL A 10 -23.53 9.93 -2.82
N SER A 11 -23.09 10.65 -1.78
CA SER A 11 -22.78 12.07 -1.86
C SER A 11 -21.42 12.26 -2.53
N SER A 12 -21.32 13.18 -3.50
CA SER A 12 -20.06 13.59 -4.14
C SER A 12 -19.14 14.43 -3.23
N ALA A 13 -19.46 14.54 -1.93
CA ALA A 13 -18.78 15.41 -0.98
C ALA A 13 -17.33 15.02 -0.64
N LEU A 14 -16.90 13.79 -0.97
CA LEU A 14 -15.53 13.31 -0.76
C LEU A 14 -14.64 13.69 -1.93
N THR A 15 -14.00 14.86 -1.85
CA THR A 15 -13.00 15.31 -2.82
C THR A 15 -11.66 14.59 -2.61
N TRP A 16 -10.79 14.59 -3.62
CA TRP A 16 -9.46 13.98 -3.50
C TRP A 16 -8.65 14.51 -2.31
N PRO A 17 -8.56 15.83 -2.03
CA PRO A 17 -7.85 16.32 -0.84
C PRO A 17 -8.43 15.82 0.49
N LYS A 18 -9.76 15.69 0.59
CA LYS A 18 -10.42 15.14 1.78
C LYS A 18 -10.13 13.65 1.93
N TRP A 19 -10.14 12.91 0.82
CA TRP A 19 -9.75 11.50 0.81
C TRP A 19 -8.29 11.32 1.24
N GLU A 20 -7.38 12.12 0.71
CA GLU A 20 -5.97 12.11 1.08
C GLU A 20 -5.77 12.42 2.58
N ALA A 21 -6.51 13.38 3.13
CA ALA A 21 -6.49 13.68 4.56
C ALA A 21 -6.95 12.49 5.42
N LEU A 22 -8.05 11.82 5.03
CA LEU A 22 -8.51 10.61 5.72
C LEU A 22 -7.45 9.50 5.67
N GLN A 23 -6.85 9.28 4.50
CA GLN A 23 -5.76 8.32 4.32
C GLN A 23 -4.57 8.67 5.22
N ARG A 24 -4.10 9.91 5.24
CA ARG A 24 -2.97 10.32 6.08
C ARG A 24 -3.22 10.09 7.57
N GLY A 25 -4.41 10.43 8.06
CA GLY A 25 -4.73 10.16 9.46
C GLY A 25 -4.85 8.66 9.76
N HIS A 26 -5.35 7.86 8.80
CA HIS A 26 -5.44 6.41 8.96
C HIS A 26 -4.05 5.78 8.96
N ILE A 27 -3.14 6.31 8.15
CA ILE A 27 -1.72 5.95 8.12
C ILE A 27 -1.03 6.27 9.43
N ALA A 28 -1.27 7.45 10.00
CA ALA A 28 -0.74 7.80 11.31
C ALA A 28 -1.24 6.85 12.41
N ALA A 29 -2.53 6.47 12.36
CA ALA A 29 -3.10 5.47 13.25
C ALA A 29 -2.46 4.07 13.06
N GLN A 30 -2.32 3.60 11.82
CA GLN A 30 -1.64 2.33 11.51
C GLN A 30 -0.19 2.30 12.00
N GLN A 31 0.56 3.39 11.80
CA GLN A 31 1.94 3.52 12.27
C GLN A 31 2.01 3.39 13.79
N ARG A 32 1.11 4.06 14.51
CA ARG A 32 1.05 3.99 15.96
C ARG A 32 0.65 2.60 16.46
N GLU A 33 -0.39 1.99 15.89
CA GLU A 33 -0.81 0.63 16.24
C GLU A 33 0.31 -0.40 16.02
N LEU A 34 1.05 -0.26 14.93
CA LEU A 34 2.15 -1.17 14.62
C LEU A 34 3.37 -0.95 15.52
N SER A 35 3.62 0.29 15.93
CA SER A 35 4.79 0.66 16.75
C SER A 35 4.61 0.23 18.19
N ASP A 36 3.43 0.49 18.77
CA ASP A 36 3.11 0.24 20.17
C ASP A 36 1.86 -0.66 20.27
N PRO A 37 1.97 -1.95 19.88
CA PRO A 37 0.81 -2.81 19.71
C PRO A 37 0.09 -3.15 21.02
N ASP A 38 0.83 -3.20 22.12
CA ASP A 38 0.30 -3.55 23.44
C ASP A 38 -0.57 -2.42 24.03
N ASP A 39 -0.52 -1.21 23.44
CA ASP A 39 -1.36 -0.07 23.83
C ASP A 39 -2.78 -0.13 23.21
N PHE A 40 -3.03 -1.07 22.29
CA PHE A 40 -4.28 -1.14 21.52
C PHE A 40 -4.85 -2.57 21.49
N VAL A 41 -5.18 -3.10 22.67
CA VAL A 41 -5.64 -4.49 22.85
C VAL A 41 -7.15 -4.62 22.78
N THR A 42 -7.90 -3.53 22.95
CA THR A 42 -9.37 -3.52 22.88
C THR A 42 -9.90 -2.87 21.61
N ASP A 43 -11.10 -3.30 21.18
CA ASP A 43 -11.78 -2.68 20.05
C ASP A 43 -12.12 -1.20 20.29
N ALA A 44 -12.31 -0.79 21.55
CA ALA A 44 -12.59 0.61 21.91
C ALA A 44 -11.35 1.52 21.70
N GLU A 45 -10.17 1.05 22.11
CA GLU A 45 -8.91 1.77 21.90
C GLU A 45 -8.58 1.89 20.40
N LEU A 46 -8.84 0.82 19.64
CA LEU A 46 -8.69 0.84 18.18
C LEU A 46 -9.72 1.79 17.53
N ASP A 47 -10.97 1.76 17.97
CA ASP A 47 -12.00 2.66 17.43
C ASP A 47 -11.69 4.12 17.71
N GLU A 48 -11.09 4.44 18.87
CA GLU A 48 -10.60 5.79 19.19
C GLU A 48 -9.37 6.16 18.35
N LEU A 49 -8.39 5.26 18.23
CA LEU A 49 -7.17 5.47 17.46
C LEU A 49 -7.47 5.76 15.98
N TYR A 50 -8.43 5.05 15.40
CA TYR A 50 -8.86 5.18 14.00
C TYR A 50 -10.00 6.18 13.80
N ALA A 51 -10.46 6.85 14.86
CA ALA A 51 -11.58 7.75 14.79
C ALA A 51 -11.22 8.99 13.95
N GLN A 52 -12.04 9.28 12.93
CA GLN A 52 -11.85 10.44 12.07
C GLN A 52 -13.17 11.18 11.83
N PRO A 53 -13.13 12.50 11.58
CA PRO A 53 -14.34 13.26 11.31
C PRO A 53 -14.93 12.89 9.95
N CYS A 54 -16.23 12.61 9.93
CA CYS A 54 -16.97 12.42 8.68
C CYS A 54 -16.92 13.69 7.81
N PRO A 55 -16.53 13.62 6.52
CA PRO A 55 -16.42 14.78 5.63
C PRO A 55 -17.72 15.57 5.36
N LEU A 56 -18.87 14.98 5.70
CA LEU A 56 -20.19 15.56 5.48
C LEU A 56 -20.81 16.12 6.76
N CYS A 57 -20.76 15.35 7.86
CA CYS A 57 -21.47 15.69 9.11
C CYS A 57 -20.56 15.95 10.31
N ALA A 58 -19.23 15.89 10.12
CA ALA A 58 -18.20 16.07 11.14
C ALA A 58 -18.24 15.10 12.34
N ARG A 59 -19.23 14.20 12.44
CA ARG A 59 -19.27 13.16 13.47
C ARG A 59 -18.02 12.28 13.36
N THR A 60 -17.30 12.17 14.46
CA THR A 60 -16.09 11.36 14.57
C THR A 60 -16.44 9.88 14.68
N GLY A 61 -15.74 9.05 13.91
CA GLY A 61 -15.82 7.60 14.01
C GLY A 61 -14.88 6.92 13.03
N ARG A 62 -14.75 5.61 13.14
CA ARG A 62 -13.97 4.81 12.19
C ARG A 62 -14.62 4.85 10.81
N TRP A 63 -13.82 4.74 9.77
CA TRP A 63 -14.31 4.45 8.43
C TRP A 63 -13.82 3.08 7.97
N LYS A 64 -14.65 2.41 7.17
CA LYS A 64 -14.34 1.13 6.51
C LYS A 64 -14.37 1.35 5.00
N ARG A 65 -13.44 0.71 4.29
CA ARG A 65 -13.42 0.71 2.82
C ARG A 65 -13.79 -0.66 2.28
N SER A 66 -14.64 -0.68 1.27
CA SER A 66 -14.96 -1.86 0.48
C SER A 66 -14.88 -1.47 -1.00
N GLY A 67 -13.87 -1.99 -1.71
CA GLY A 67 -13.55 -1.60 -3.08
C GLY A 67 -13.39 -0.09 -3.22
N ARG A 68 -14.27 0.55 -4.00
CA ARG A 68 -14.25 2.00 -4.25
C ARG A 68 -15.22 2.79 -3.36
N THR A 69 -15.68 2.22 -2.25
CA THR A 69 -16.62 2.89 -1.35
C THR A 69 -16.04 2.95 0.06
N VAL A 70 -16.18 4.12 0.70
CA VAL A 70 -15.76 4.37 2.09
C VAL A 70 -17.00 4.70 2.90
N ARG A 71 -17.20 4.02 4.04
CA ARG A 71 -18.34 4.21 4.93
C ARG A 71 -17.89 4.55 6.34
N PHE A 72 -18.46 5.58 6.95
CA PHE A 72 -18.22 5.95 8.34
C PHE A 72 -19.16 5.18 9.28
N THR A 73 -18.62 4.54 10.31
CA THR A 73 -19.39 3.70 11.24
C THR A 73 -20.32 4.53 12.12
N ALA A 74 -19.88 5.71 12.56
CA ALA A 74 -20.65 6.55 13.51
C ALA A 74 -21.88 7.24 12.91
N CYS A 75 -21.91 7.47 11.59
CA CYS A 75 -23.01 8.16 10.91
C CYS A 75 -23.59 7.40 9.70
N GLY A 76 -22.99 6.29 9.30
CA GLY A 76 -23.46 5.46 8.18
C GLY A 76 -23.21 6.04 6.79
N HIS A 77 -22.79 7.30 6.67
CA HIS A 77 -22.51 7.94 5.38
C HIS A 77 -21.47 7.17 4.58
N ALA A 78 -21.79 6.92 3.32
CA ALA A 78 -20.94 6.26 2.35
C ALA A 78 -20.57 7.21 1.22
N PHE A 79 -19.32 7.14 0.77
CA PHE A 79 -18.75 7.99 -0.26
C PHE A 79 -18.00 7.13 -1.28
N PRO A 80 -18.08 7.47 -2.57
CA PRO A 80 -17.20 6.86 -3.56
C PRO A 80 -15.78 7.42 -3.39
N VAL A 81 -14.76 6.56 -3.51
CA VAL A 81 -13.36 6.96 -3.52
C VAL A 81 -13.11 7.80 -4.77
N PRO A 82 -12.75 9.09 -4.62
CA PRO A 82 -12.52 9.98 -5.75
C PRO A 82 -11.35 9.50 -6.59
N SER A 83 -11.41 9.74 -7.89
CA SER A 83 -10.27 9.45 -8.77
C SER A 83 -9.10 10.38 -8.45
N LYS A 84 -7.89 9.80 -8.42
CA LYS A 84 -6.66 10.56 -8.26
C LYS A 84 -6.50 11.54 -9.43
N PRO A 85 -6.19 12.83 -9.19
CA PRO A 85 -5.81 13.76 -10.23
C PRO A 85 -4.62 13.18 -11.02
N ALA A 86 -4.56 13.47 -12.33
CA ALA A 86 -3.45 13.00 -13.16
C ALA A 86 -2.11 13.39 -12.50
N PRO A 87 -1.19 12.43 -12.31
CA PRO A 87 0.09 12.74 -11.68
C PRO A 87 0.85 13.75 -12.53
N VAL A 88 1.50 14.70 -11.86
CA VAL A 88 2.64 15.42 -12.46
C VAL A 88 3.70 14.35 -12.75
N PRO A 89 4.34 14.32 -13.93
CA PRO A 89 5.33 13.30 -14.25
C PRO A 89 6.46 13.29 -13.20
N VAL A 90 6.41 12.34 -12.27
CA VAL A 90 7.51 12.05 -11.37
C VAL A 90 8.41 11.09 -12.12
N ALA A 91 9.69 11.43 -12.24
CA ALA A 91 10.66 10.57 -12.91
C ALA A 91 10.60 9.15 -12.32
N PRO A 92 10.67 8.09 -13.15
CA PRO A 92 10.75 6.73 -12.64
C PRO A 92 11.98 6.64 -11.75
N ALA A 93 11.75 6.31 -10.48
CA ALA A 93 12.85 6.25 -9.55
C ALA A 93 13.80 5.11 -9.90
N ARG A 94 15.07 5.31 -9.53
CA ARG A 94 16.13 4.33 -9.71
C ARG A 94 15.81 3.07 -8.90
N ARG A 95 16.30 1.95 -9.43
CA ARG A 95 16.09 0.58 -8.94
C ARG A 95 16.20 0.50 -7.40
N PRO A 96 15.42 -0.36 -6.74
CA PRO A 96 15.82 -0.94 -5.45
C PRO A 96 17.03 -1.88 -5.68
N GLY A 97 18.17 -1.30 -6.09
CA GLY A 97 19.35 -2.04 -6.54
C GLY A 97 20.36 -2.35 -5.44
N ASP A 98 20.18 -1.80 -4.24
CA ASP A 98 21.19 -1.88 -3.17
C ASP A 98 20.80 -2.80 -2.00
N CYS A 99 19.63 -3.45 -2.07
CA CYS A 99 19.14 -4.34 -1.00
C CYS A 99 19.16 -5.81 -1.47
N LEU A 100 20.35 -6.34 -1.69
CA LEU A 100 20.57 -7.78 -1.89
C LEU A 100 20.23 -8.53 -0.59
N GLY A 101 19.28 -9.46 -0.67
CA GLY A 101 19.07 -10.54 0.31
C GLY A 101 19.17 -10.11 1.78
N SER A 102 18.44 -9.08 2.18
CA SER A 102 18.45 -8.60 3.56
C SER A 102 17.06 -8.63 4.17
N TYR A 103 17.00 -9.15 5.38
CA TYR A 103 15.89 -8.86 6.29
C TYR A 103 16.02 -7.40 6.72
N ASP A 104 15.24 -6.52 6.10
CA ASP A 104 15.22 -5.10 6.45
C ASP A 104 14.14 -4.85 7.52
N ARG A 105 14.57 -4.17 8.58
CA ARG A 105 13.77 -3.92 9.79
C ARG A 105 13.14 -2.52 9.80
N ARG A 106 13.33 -1.74 8.74
CA ARG A 106 12.81 -0.37 8.64
C ARG A 106 11.32 -0.37 8.29
N SER A 107 10.60 0.66 8.72
CA SER A 107 9.20 0.87 8.36
C SER A 107 9.07 1.54 6.98
N GLY A 108 7.93 1.34 6.32
CA GLY A 108 7.64 1.95 5.03
C GLY A 108 6.15 2.18 4.77
N THR A 109 5.85 2.85 3.65
CA THR A 109 4.49 3.10 3.17
C THR A 109 4.38 2.78 1.68
N PHE A 110 3.33 2.03 1.32
CA PHE A 110 2.98 1.70 -0.07
C PHE A 110 1.78 2.54 -0.51
N ALA A 111 1.91 3.20 -1.65
CA ALA A 111 0.83 3.91 -2.32
C ALA A 111 0.38 3.15 -3.55
N PHE A 112 -0.88 2.74 -3.56
CA PHE A 112 -1.51 2.02 -4.66
C PHE A 112 -2.29 2.96 -5.58
N SER A 113 -2.45 2.53 -6.83
CA SER A 113 -3.19 3.24 -7.88
C SER A 113 -4.68 3.46 -7.60
N ASP A 114 -5.28 2.66 -6.71
CA ASP A 114 -6.65 2.88 -6.24
C ASP A 114 -6.74 3.94 -5.12
N GLY A 115 -5.62 4.62 -4.85
CA GLY A 115 -5.50 5.63 -3.80
C GLY A 115 -5.35 5.08 -2.40
N THR A 116 -5.19 3.76 -2.22
CA THR A 116 -4.85 3.17 -0.92
C THR A 116 -3.43 3.55 -0.53
N LEU A 117 -3.26 4.00 0.70
CA LEU A 117 -1.96 4.03 1.37
C LEU A 117 -1.94 2.91 2.41
N LEU A 118 -0.78 2.28 2.58
CA LEU A 118 -0.61 1.17 3.51
C LEU A 118 0.74 1.23 4.21
N VAL A 119 0.74 1.15 5.54
CA VAL A 119 1.96 1.16 6.35
C VAL A 119 2.47 -0.25 6.58
N THR A 120 3.79 -0.38 6.61
CA THR A 120 4.52 -1.60 6.93
C THR A 120 5.58 -1.30 7.99
N LEU A 121 5.85 -2.26 8.89
CA LEU A 121 6.83 -2.06 9.98
C LEU A 121 8.08 -2.94 9.85
N LYS A 122 7.91 -4.18 9.39
CA LYS A 122 9.01 -5.12 9.10
C LYS A 122 8.68 -5.85 7.82
N PHE A 123 9.67 -6.02 6.96
CA PHE A 123 9.44 -6.73 5.73
C PHE A 123 10.61 -7.64 5.37
N LEU A 124 10.27 -8.75 4.74
CA LEU A 124 11.22 -9.62 4.07
C LEU A 124 11.20 -9.29 2.58
N TRP A 125 12.34 -8.82 2.07
CA TRP A 125 12.58 -8.70 0.64
C TRP A 125 13.16 -10.00 0.11
N ILE A 126 12.59 -10.47 -0.99
CA ILE A 126 13.11 -11.59 -1.75
C ILE A 126 13.22 -11.15 -3.19
N GLN A 127 14.41 -11.33 -3.76
CA GLN A 127 14.65 -11.25 -5.18
C GLN A 127 14.78 -12.68 -5.72
N THR A 128 13.96 -13.04 -6.70
CA THR A 128 14.07 -14.31 -7.42
C THR A 128 14.31 -14.05 -8.90
N ILE A 129 15.11 -14.90 -9.52
CA ILE A 129 15.25 -14.94 -10.97
C ILE A 129 14.51 -16.18 -11.46
N GLU A 130 13.37 -15.98 -12.13
CA GLU A 130 12.53 -17.04 -12.65
C GLU A 130 12.50 -16.93 -14.18
N GLN A 131 12.93 -17.98 -14.88
CA GLN A 131 12.95 -18.01 -16.36
C GLN A 131 13.71 -16.84 -17.01
N GLY A 132 14.74 -16.30 -16.33
CA GLY A 132 15.52 -15.15 -16.79
C GLY A 132 14.86 -13.79 -16.52
N GLU A 133 13.69 -13.76 -15.90
CA GLU A 133 13.03 -12.54 -15.44
C GLU A 133 13.34 -12.28 -13.97
N GLU A 134 13.50 -11.01 -13.61
CA GLU A 134 13.72 -10.55 -12.25
C GLU A 134 12.38 -10.30 -11.55
N HIS A 135 12.15 -11.06 -10.47
CA HIS A 135 10.97 -10.99 -9.63
C HIS A 135 11.34 -10.49 -8.25
N TRP A 136 10.51 -9.58 -7.73
CA TRP A 136 10.66 -9.04 -6.40
C TRP A 136 9.43 -9.35 -5.58
N GLN A 137 9.66 -9.67 -4.31
CA GLN A 137 8.62 -9.96 -3.34
C GLN A 137 8.93 -9.23 -2.03
N ILE A 138 7.89 -8.64 -1.45
CA ILE A 138 7.88 -8.12 -0.08
C ILE A 138 6.85 -8.92 0.69
N THR A 139 7.23 -9.40 1.87
CA THR A 139 6.32 -10.03 2.82
C THR A 139 6.34 -9.23 4.12
N THR A 140 5.19 -8.76 4.59
CA THR A 140 5.11 -7.83 5.73
C THR A 140 3.80 -7.97 6.49
N THR A 141 3.78 -7.49 7.73
CA THR A 141 2.56 -7.40 8.54
C THR A 141 1.95 -6.03 8.43
N VAL A 142 0.62 -5.98 8.39
CA VAL A 142 -0.15 -4.74 8.41
C VAL A 142 -0.98 -4.63 9.68
N ALA A 143 -1.48 -3.44 9.94
CA ALA A 143 -2.36 -3.17 11.06
C ALA A 143 -3.67 -3.95 10.96
N LYS A 144 -4.31 -4.23 12.11
CA LYS A 144 -5.54 -5.01 12.20
C LYS A 144 -6.68 -4.30 11.47
N GLY A 145 -7.33 -5.01 10.53
CA GLY A 145 -8.43 -4.45 9.75
C GLY A 145 -8.03 -3.28 8.84
N ALA A 146 -6.74 -3.13 8.54
CA ALA A 146 -6.28 -2.30 7.44
C ALA A 146 -6.91 -2.77 6.13
N TYR A 147 -7.35 -1.84 5.29
CA TYR A 147 -7.78 -2.20 3.94
C TYR A 147 -6.54 -2.55 3.10
N VAL A 148 -6.44 -3.81 2.68
CA VAL A 148 -5.40 -4.29 1.76
C VAL A 148 -6.03 -4.48 0.37
N PRO A 149 -5.53 -3.80 -0.67
CA PRO A 149 -6.00 -4.07 -2.02
C PRO A 149 -5.47 -5.43 -2.49
N VAL A 150 -6.36 -6.40 -2.69
CA VAL A 150 -6.00 -7.77 -3.10
C VAL A 150 -6.06 -7.92 -4.63
N GLY A 151 -5.12 -8.69 -5.19
CA GLY A 151 -5.03 -8.98 -6.61
C GLY A 151 -4.00 -8.13 -7.36
N THR A 152 -4.17 -8.01 -8.68
CA THR A 152 -3.23 -7.27 -9.54
C THR A 152 -3.50 -5.78 -9.46
N MET A 153 -2.52 -5.03 -8.94
CA MET A 153 -2.62 -3.60 -8.64
C MET A 153 -1.33 -2.86 -9.03
N SER A 154 -1.43 -1.63 -9.51
CA SER A 154 -0.23 -0.78 -9.68
C SER A 154 0.15 -0.13 -8.36
N VAL A 155 1.45 -0.13 -8.02
CA VAL A 155 2.00 0.58 -6.86
C VAL A 155 2.68 1.83 -7.40
N GLU A 156 2.10 2.98 -7.10
CA GLU A 156 2.58 4.25 -7.61
C GLU A 156 3.85 4.71 -6.92
N ARG A 157 4.01 4.36 -5.63
CA ARG A 157 5.15 4.77 -4.82
C ARG A 157 5.32 3.82 -3.63
N ALA A 158 6.55 3.41 -3.36
CA ALA A 158 6.95 2.81 -2.10
C ALA A 158 7.93 3.75 -1.40
N GLU A 159 7.62 4.21 -0.19
CA GLU A 159 8.50 5.03 0.64
C GLU A 159 9.03 4.15 1.77
N VAL A 160 10.31 3.78 1.71
CA VAL A 160 10.97 2.96 2.72
C VAL A 160 12.15 3.75 3.26
N GLU A 161 12.33 3.74 4.58
CA GLU A 161 13.38 4.54 5.21
C GLU A 161 14.78 4.17 4.64
N GLY A 162 15.50 5.20 4.20
CA GLY A 162 16.83 5.04 3.60
C GLY A 162 16.83 4.43 2.19
N VAL A 163 15.67 4.29 1.55
CA VAL A 163 15.53 3.91 0.14
C VAL A 163 14.87 5.05 -0.62
N VAL A 164 15.39 5.40 -1.80
CA VAL A 164 14.76 6.38 -2.68
C VAL A 164 13.39 5.84 -3.12
N PRO A 165 12.28 6.60 -2.95
CA PRO A 165 10.96 6.08 -3.29
C PRO A 165 10.88 5.65 -4.74
N PHE A 166 10.30 4.49 -5.05
CA PHE A 166 10.17 4.00 -6.42
C PHE A 166 8.77 3.52 -6.80
N ALA A 167 8.48 3.60 -8.11
CA ALA A 167 7.20 3.20 -8.69
C ALA A 167 7.30 1.77 -9.24
N LEU A 168 6.25 0.97 -9.03
CA LEU A 168 6.12 -0.39 -9.58
C LEU A 168 4.92 -0.44 -10.51
N ALA A 169 5.18 -0.75 -11.79
CA ALA A 169 4.15 -0.70 -12.82
C ALA A 169 2.95 -1.62 -12.49
N LYS A 170 3.20 -2.86 -12.06
CA LYS A 170 2.18 -3.83 -11.64
C LYS A 170 2.74 -4.76 -10.58
N ALA A 171 1.98 -4.91 -9.49
CA ALA A 171 2.22 -5.86 -8.43
C ALA A 171 0.99 -6.77 -8.24
N VAL A 172 1.22 -7.98 -7.77
CA VAL A 172 0.20 -8.89 -7.25
C VAL A 172 0.28 -8.81 -5.74
N VAL A 173 -0.82 -8.41 -5.12
CA VAL A 173 -0.95 -8.35 -3.66
C VAL A 173 -1.78 -9.54 -3.21
N ALA A 174 -1.26 -10.30 -2.26
CA ALA A 174 -1.93 -11.44 -1.64
C ALA A 174 -1.89 -11.30 -0.12
N VAL A 175 -2.89 -11.82 0.57
CA VAL A 175 -2.97 -11.87 2.03
C VAL A 175 -2.97 -13.34 2.44
N ALA A 176 -2.05 -13.73 3.34
CA ALA A 176 -1.88 -15.13 3.74
C ALA A 176 -2.92 -15.60 4.77
N ASP A 177 -3.49 -14.67 5.54
CA ASP A 177 -4.56 -14.91 6.52
C ASP A 177 -5.32 -13.60 6.76
N GLU A 178 -6.49 -13.45 6.12
CA GLU A 178 -7.28 -12.20 6.16
C GLU A 178 -7.94 -11.96 7.53
N GLU A 179 -8.20 -13.03 8.29
CA GLU A 179 -8.89 -12.97 9.59
C GLU A 179 -7.89 -12.85 10.76
N SER A 180 -6.59 -12.89 10.48
CA SER A 180 -5.55 -12.70 11.48
C SER A 180 -5.62 -11.30 12.10
N ASP A 181 -5.36 -11.21 13.41
CA ASP A 181 -5.15 -9.94 14.10
C ASP A 181 -4.02 -9.12 13.46
N ARG A 182 -3.08 -9.77 12.75
CA ARG A 182 -2.02 -9.13 11.98
C ARG A 182 -1.88 -9.81 10.63
N PRO A 183 -2.65 -9.38 9.62
CA PRO A 183 -2.58 -9.97 8.30
C PRO A 183 -1.16 -9.86 7.75
N VAL A 184 -0.64 -10.98 7.26
CA VAL A 184 0.61 -10.99 6.51
C VAL A 184 0.27 -10.78 5.04
N ILE A 185 0.77 -9.70 4.47
CA ILE A 185 0.60 -9.39 3.06
C ILE A 185 1.88 -9.72 2.30
N THR A 186 1.71 -10.16 1.06
CA THR A 186 2.78 -10.39 0.11
C THR A 186 2.54 -9.54 -1.13
N ILE A 187 3.47 -8.65 -1.44
CA ILE A 187 3.45 -7.81 -2.64
C ILE A 187 4.53 -8.33 -3.58
N LYS A 188 4.13 -8.88 -4.73
CA LYS A 188 5.02 -9.41 -5.77
C LYS A 188 4.98 -8.54 -7.01
N TRP A 189 6.11 -8.17 -7.58
CA TRP A 189 6.12 -7.48 -8.87
C TRP A 189 7.27 -7.97 -9.74
N ARG A 190 7.13 -7.73 -11.04
CA ARG A 190 8.23 -7.88 -11.99
C ARG A 190 8.92 -6.53 -12.13
N ALA A 191 10.24 -6.53 -12.21
CA ALA A 191 10.95 -5.32 -12.57
C ALA A 191 10.44 -4.85 -13.94
N SER A 192 10.03 -3.58 -14.06
CA SER A 192 9.46 -3.04 -15.30
C SER A 192 10.49 -2.86 -16.43
N TYR A 193 11.71 -3.38 -16.27
CA TYR A 193 12.76 -3.33 -17.28
C TYR A 193 12.77 -4.62 -18.08
N ARG A 194 12.41 -4.53 -19.37
CA ARG A 194 13.03 -5.43 -20.35
C ARG A 194 14.52 -5.12 -20.32
N HIS A 195 15.33 -6.05 -19.84
CA HIS A 195 16.71 -6.10 -20.30
C HIS A 195 16.62 -6.33 -21.82
N GLU A 196 16.90 -5.31 -22.63
CA GLU A 196 17.70 -5.61 -23.81
C GLU A 196 18.96 -6.23 -23.25
N VAL A 197 19.07 -7.55 -23.37
CA VAL A 197 20.31 -8.26 -23.15
C VAL A 197 21.28 -7.65 -24.15
N ILE A 198 22.07 -6.67 -23.71
CA ILE A 198 23.31 -6.33 -24.38
C ILE A 198 24.12 -7.60 -24.20
N ALA A 199 24.08 -8.46 -25.23
CA ALA A 199 25.04 -9.52 -25.39
C ALA A 199 26.40 -8.83 -25.32
N VAL A 200 27.07 -8.94 -24.17
CA VAL A 200 28.49 -8.67 -24.10
C VAL A 200 29.09 -9.78 -24.94
N SER A 201 29.23 -9.50 -26.24
CA SER A 201 30.00 -10.34 -27.15
C SER A 201 31.34 -10.56 -26.47
N GLU A 202 31.65 -11.81 -26.17
CA GLU A 202 32.96 -12.25 -25.72
C GLU A 202 34.02 -11.56 -26.59
N ARG A 203 34.70 -10.55 -26.05
CA ARG A 203 36.00 -10.17 -26.60
C ARG A 203 36.95 -11.27 -26.18
N ARG A 204 36.99 -12.34 -26.96
CA ARG A 204 38.16 -13.21 -27.03
C ARG A 204 39.32 -12.33 -27.47
N THR A 205 40.15 -11.91 -26.52
CA THR A 205 41.50 -11.44 -26.83
C THR A 205 42.27 -12.66 -27.34
N PRO A 206 42.76 -12.68 -28.60
CA PRO A 206 43.62 -13.77 -29.05
C PRO A 206 44.93 -13.69 -28.28
N TRP A 207 45.28 -14.79 -27.62
CA TRP A 207 46.60 -14.99 -27.02
C TRP A 207 47.61 -15.09 -28.17
N ALA A 208 48.53 -14.13 -28.28
CA ALA A 208 49.66 -14.21 -29.20
C ALA A 208 50.84 -14.89 -28.47
N PRO A 209 51.33 -16.04 -28.94
CA PRO A 209 52.54 -16.62 -28.37
C PRO A 209 53.77 -15.85 -28.84
N SER A 210 54.62 -15.46 -27.89
CA SER A 210 56.01 -15.04 -28.09
C SER A 210 56.91 -16.25 -28.30
#